data_AF-A0A520JK64-F1
#
_entry.id   AF-A0A520JK64-F1
#
_cell.length_a   1.000
_cell.length_b   1.000
_cell.length_c   1.000
_cell.angle_alpha   90.00
_cell.angle_beta   90.00
_cell.angle_gamma   90.00
#
_symmetry.space_group_name_H-M   'P 1'
#
loop_
_entity.id
_entity.type
_entity.pdbx_description
1 polymer ?
#
loop_
_entity_poly.entity_id
_entity_poly.type
_entity_poly.pdbx_seq_one_letter_code
_entity_poly.pdbx_strand_id
1 'polypeptide(L)'
;KEKEHWDPKFEKRKVIQADLKQRLPGLSINMGGATSIDITREGVDKAYGLKKLRDESGIALDSMMFIGDAIFPGGNDYPAKELGLDTVRVRDPEETISVVTAIVACQK
;
A
#
# COMPACT_ATOMS: atom_id res chain seq x y z
N LYS A 1 -6.34 10.11 15.40
CA LYS A 1 -6.88 9.66 16.71
C LYS A 1 -8.28 9.04 16.63
N GLU A 2 -9.39 9.77 16.44
CA GLU A 2 -10.73 9.12 16.46
C GLU A 2 -10.87 8.00 15.41
N LYS A 3 -10.34 8.22 14.21
CA LYS A 3 -10.31 7.23 13.12
C LYS A 3 -9.59 5.93 13.50
N GLU A 4 -8.47 6.01 14.22
CA GLU A 4 -7.70 4.83 14.63
C GLU A 4 -8.45 3.96 15.65
N HIS A 5 -9.27 4.56 16.51
CA HIS A 5 -10.03 3.83 17.53
C HIS A 5 -11.32 3.22 16.98
N TRP A 6 -11.76 3.62 15.79
CA TRP A 6 -13.02 3.16 15.22
C TRP A 6 -12.99 1.68 14.83
N ASP A 7 -11.89 1.21 14.24
CA ASP A 7 -11.70 -0.18 13.82
C ASP A 7 -10.21 -0.60 13.88
N PRO A 8 -9.59 -0.58 15.07
CA PRO A 8 -8.14 -0.78 15.25
C PRO A 8 -7.66 -2.19 14.87
N LYS A 9 -8.58 -3.17 14.84
CA LYS A 9 -8.31 -4.56 14.48
C LYS A 9 -8.82 -4.94 13.08
N PHE A 10 -9.36 -3.98 12.33
CA PHE A 10 -9.96 -4.18 11.01
C PHE A 10 -11.18 -5.13 11.02
N GLU A 11 -11.75 -5.47 12.18
CA GLU A 11 -12.84 -6.44 12.32
C GLU A 11 -14.11 -5.95 11.65
N LYS A 12 -14.45 -4.66 11.80
CA LYS A 12 -15.66 -4.08 11.19
C LYS A 12 -15.53 -4.03 9.67
N ARG A 13 -14.41 -3.53 9.15
CA ARG A 13 -14.20 -3.42 7.70
C ARG A 13 -14.01 -4.75 7.01
N LYS A 14 -13.48 -5.78 7.69
CA LYS A 14 -13.43 -7.15 7.16
C LYS A 14 -14.82 -7.70 6.85
N VAL A 15 -15.80 -7.45 7.73
CA VAL A 15 -17.19 -7.86 7.48
C VAL A 15 -17.76 -7.14 6.26
N ILE A 16 -17.58 -5.81 6.19
CA ILE A 16 -18.06 -5.01 5.05
C ILE A 16 -17.38 -5.44 3.74
N GLN A 17 -16.05 -5.63 3.75
CA GLN A 17 -15.28 -6.06 2.60
C GLN A 17 -15.73 -7.44 2.09
N ALA A 18 -15.99 -8.39 3.01
CA ALA A 18 -16.46 -9.72 2.64
C ALA A 18 -17.83 -9.69 1.96
N ASP A 19 -18.77 -8.88 2.47
CA ASP A 19 -20.09 -8.68 1.85
C ASP A 19 -19.98 -7.98 0.48
N LEU A 20 -19.16 -6.93 0.37
CA LEU A 20 -18.93 -6.23 -0.90
C LEU A 20 -18.33 -7.12 -1.98
N LYS A 21 -17.39 -8.01 -1.62
CA LYS A 21 -16.81 -8.99 -2.57
C LYS A 21 -17.86 -9.94 -3.16
N GLN A 22 -18.94 -10.24 -2.43
CA GLN A 22 -20.04 -11.05 -2.95
C GLN A 22 -20.96 -10.25 -3.87
N ARG A 23 -21.24 -8.98 -3.54
CA ARG A 23 -22.18 -8.13 -4.29
C ARG A 23 -21.58 -7.50 -5.54
N LEU A 24 -20.26 -7.31 -5.56
CA LEU A 24 -19.54 -6.59 -6.61
C LEU A 24 -18.48 -7.49 -7.27
N PRO A 25 -18.88 -8.60 -7.93
CA PRO A 25 -17.93 -9.41 -8.67
C PRO A 25 -17.31 -8.59 -9.81
N GLY A 26 -16.03 -8.82 -10.12
CA GLY A 26 -15.33 -8.05 -11.16
C GLY A 26 -14.66 -6.76 -10.66
N LEU A 27 -14.75 -6.45 -9.36
CA LEU A 27 -14.10 -5.28 -8.75
C LEU A 27 -13.13 -5.68 -7.64
N SER A 28 -12.07 -4.89 -7.50
CA SER A 28 -11.13 -4.99 -6.39
C SER A 28 -11.67 -4.22 -5.17
N ILE A 29 -11.78 -4.91 -4.03
CA ILE A 29 -12.25 -4.33 -2.76
C ILE A 29 -11.11 -4.40 -1.74
N ASN A 30 -10.48 -3.27 -1.41
CA ASN A 30 -9.30 -3.19 -0.55
C ASN A 30 -9.55 -2.33 0.69
N MET A 31 -8.87 -2.63 1.80
CA MET A 31 -8.95 -1.79 3.01
C MET A 31 -8.03 -0.58 2.87
N GLY A 32 -8.60 0.61 3.04
CA GLY A 32 -7.90 1.90 2.99
C GLY A 32 -7.73 2.49 4.40
N GLY A 33 -6.49 2.80 4.77
CA GLY A 33 -6.14 3.46 6.04
C GLY A 33 -6.86 2.89 7.27
N ALA A 34 -7.28 3.77 8.18
CA ALA A 34 -7.94 3.38 9.43
C ALA A 34 -9.47 3.24 9.34
N THR A 35 -10.13 3.82 8.33
CA THR A 35 -11.61 3.90 8.29
C THR A 35 -12.24 3.84 6.90
N SER A 36 -11.50 3.58 5.82
CA SER A 36 -12.07 3.51 4.46
C SER A 36 -11.95 2.11 3.85
N ILE A 37 -12.73 1.91 2.78
CA ILE A 37 -12.66 0.77 1.86
C ILE A 37 -12.63 1.35 0.46
N ASP A 38 -11.65 0.92 -0.34
CA ASP A 38 -11.46 1.36 -1.71
C ASP A 38 -12.06 0.32 -2.66
N ILE A 39 -12.83 0.79 -3.64
CA ILE A 39 -13.46 -0.04 -4.68
C ILE A 39 -12.90 0.43 -6.02
N THR A 40 -12.12 -0.44 -6.68
CA THR A 40 -11.49 -0.14 -7.97
C THR A 40 -11.81 -1.23 -9.01
N ARG A 41 -11.50 -0.97 -10.28
CA ARG A 41 -11.54 -2.01 -11.30
C ARG A 41 -10.55 -3.11 -10.94
N GLU A 42 -10.87 -4.36 -11.29
CA GLU A 42 -9.92 -5.46 -11.16
C GLU A 42 -8.57 -5.11 -11.83
N GLY A 43 -7.48 -5.48 -11.15
CA GLY A 43 -6.11 -5.19 -11.58
C GLY A 43 -5.64 -3.75 -11.39
N VAL A 44 -6.47 -2.82 -10.88
CA VAL A 44 -6.05 -1.45 -10.53
C VAL A 44 -5.66 -1.41 -9.05
N ASP A 45 -4.41 -1.78 -8.78
CA ASP A 45 -3.77 -1.78 -7.47
C ASP A 45 -2.51 -0.89 -7.46
N LYS A 46 -1.68 -1.02 -6.40
CA LYS A 46 -0.41 -0.28 -6.34
C LYS A 46 0.60 -0.74 -7.39
N ALA A 47 0.62 -2.02 -7.78
CA ALA A 47 1.51 -2.48 -8.83
C ALA A 47 1.14 -1.86 -10.19
N TYR A 48 -0.15 -1.69 -10.46
CA TYR A 48 -0.62 -0.94 -11.63
C TYR A 48 -0.14 0.52 -11.58
N GLY A 49 -0.30 1.20 -10.45
CA GLY A 49 0.18 2.58 -10.26
C GLY A 49 1.69 2.72 -10.47
N LEU A 50 2.48 1.79 -9.93
CA LEU A 50 3.95 1.79 -10.06
C LEU A 50 4.41 1.55 -11.50
N LYS A 51 3.75 0.66 -12.24
CA LYS A 51 4.02 0.47 -13.69
C LYS A 51 3.73 1.75 -14.48
N LYS A 52 2.63 2.44 -14.16
CA LYS A 52 2.32 3.75 -14.77
C LYS A 52 3.36 4.81 -14.40
N LEU A 53 3.80 4.86 -13.13
CA LEU A 53 4.84 5.78 -12.70
C LEU A 53 6.17 5.53 -13.44
N ARG A 54 6.56 4.27 -13.62
CA ARG A 54 7.71 3.89 -14.46
C ARG A 54 7.57 4.45 -15.88
N ASP A 55 6.43 4.20 -16.52
CA ASP A 55 6.20 4.60 -17.92
C ASP A 55 6.24 6.12 -18.09
N GLU A 56 5.67 6.89 -17.16
CA GLU A 56 5.62 8.35 -17.22
C GLU A 56 6.95 9.03 -16.81
N SER A 57 7.66 8.46 -15.82
CA SER A 57 8.92 9.03 -15.32
C SER A 57 10.15 8.61 -16.12
N GLY A 58 10.08 7.48 -16.83
CA GLY A 58 11.23 6.84 -17.46
C GLY A 58 12.19 6.16 -16.49
N ILE A 59 11.90 6.15 -15.18
CA ILE A 59 12.71 5.48 -14.16
C ILE A 59 12.33 4.00 -14.14
N ALA A 60 13.30 3.10 -14.28
CA ALA A 60 13.07 1.66 -14.22
C ALA A 60 12.67 1.21 -12.80
N LEU A 61 11.86 0.15 -12.69
CA LEU A 61 11.37 -0.35 -11.39
C LEU A 61 12.51 -0.84 -10.47
N ASP A 62 13.56 -1.41 -11.05
CA ASP A 62 14.79 -1.83 -10.35
C ASP A 62 15.61 -0.65 -9.79
N SER A 63 15.29 0.57 -10.24
CA SER A 63 15.88 1.82 -9.78
C SER A 63 14.95 2.55 -8.80
N MET A 64 13.84 1.93 -8.40
CA MET A 64 12.89 2.48 -7.44
C MET A 64 12.96 1.72 -6.11
N MET A 65 12.90 2.48 -5.02
CA MET A 65 12.65 1.94 -3.68
C MET A 65 11.27 2.38 -3.20
N PHE A 66 10.49 1.43 -2.69
CA PHE A 66 9.19 1.68 -2.10
C PHE A 66 9.26 1.64 -0.58
N ILE A 67 8.77 2.69 0.10
CA ILE A 67 8.71 2.78 1.56
C ILE A 67 7.24 2.87 1.97
N GLY A 68 6.75 1.93 2.78
CA GLY A 68 5.33 1.87 3.15
C GLY A 68 5.05 1.00 4.38
N ASP A 69 3.89 1.16 4.99
CA ASP A 69 3.55 0.53 6.27
C ASP A 69 2.84 -0.84 6.12
N ALA A 70 2.11 -1.02 5.03
CA ALA A 70 1.27 -2.19 4.79
C ALA A 70 1.93 -3.24 3.88
N ILE A 71 3.25 -3.43 4.00
CA ILE A 71 4.03 -4.39 3.21
C ILE A 71 4.02 -5.78 3.87
N PHE A 72 2.91 -6.49 3.74
CA PHE A 72 2.71 -7.87 4.20
C PHE A 72 1.60 -8.54 3.35
N PRO A 73 1.52 -9.89 3.27
CA PRO A 73 0.48 -10.56 2.48
C PRO A 73 -0.94 -10.05 2.81
N GLY A 74 -1.64 -9.52 1.80
CA GLY A 74 -2.97 -8.92 1.94
C GLY A 74 -2.99 -7.43 2.34
N GLY A 75 -1.84 -6.84 2.63
CA GLY A 75 -1.68 -5.39 2.80
C GLY A 75 -1.66 -4.68 1.44
N ASN A 76 -2.14 -3.44 1.39
CA ASN A 76 -2.31 -2.72 0.14
C ASN A 76 -0.97 -2.24 -0.48
N ASP A 77 0.15 -2.30 0.24
CA ASP A 77 1.51 -2.02 -0.27
C ASP A 77 2.24 -3.28 -0.75
N TYR A 78 1.74 -4.47 -0.40
CA TYR A 78 2.36 -5.73 -0.81
C TYR A 78 2.55 -5.90 -2.32
N PRO A 79 1.66 -5.38 -3.19
CA PRO A 79 1.88 -5.42 -4.64
C PRO A 79 3.19 -4.76 -5.08
N ALA A 80 3.75 -3.79 -4.34
CA ALA A 80 5.07 -3.22 -4.65
C ALA A 80 6.19 -4.25 -4.49
N LYS A 81 6.10 -5.09 -3.45
CA LYS A 81 7.05 -6.18 -3.20
C LYS A 81 6.91 -7.30 -4.22
N GLU A 82 5.68 -7.69 -4.56
CA GLU A 82 5.43 -8.71 -5.59
C GLU A 82 5.87 -8.25 -6.99
N LEU A 83 5.83 -6.95 -7.25
CA LEU A 83 6.34 -6.35 -8.48
C LEU A 83 7.88 -6.35 -8.56
N GLY A 84 8.58 -6.68 -7.47
CA GLY A 84 10.03 -6.85 -7.43
C GLY A 84 10.82 -5.57 -7.11
N LEU A 85 10.17 -4.54 -6.57
CA LEU A 85 10.88 -3.34 -6.08
C LEU A 85 11.65 -3.66 -4.79
N ASP A 86 12.72 -2.91 -4.54
CA ASP A 86 13.26 -2.82 -3.19
C ASP A 86 12.23 -2.18 -2.27
N THR A 87 11.89 -2.87 -1.18
CA THR A 87 10.85 -2.41 -0.25
C THR A 87 11.35 -2.26 1.18
N VAL A 88 11.03 -1.14 1.82
CA VAL A 88 11.26 -0.92 3.25
C VAL A 88 9.92 -0.77 3.96
N ARG A 89 9.64 -1.71 4.88
CA ARG A 89 8.44 -1.62 5.72
C ARG A 89 8.70 -0.65 6.88
N VAL A 90 7.77 0.27 7.09
CA VAL A 90 7.78 1.24 8.20
C VAL A 90 6.52 1.09 9.06
N ARG A 91 6.50 1.73 10.23
CA ARG A 91 5.37 1.70 11.16
C ARG A 91 4.57 3.00 11.11
N ASP A 92 5.26 4.13 10.92
CA ASP A 92 4.73 5.47 11.03
C ASP A 92 5.57 6.49 10.24
N PRO A 93 5.12 7.76 10.13
CA PRO A 93 5.88 8.81 9.47
C PRO A 93 7.25 9.08 10.09
N GLU A 94 7.40 8.95 11.41
CA GLU A 94 8.66 9.17 12.11
C GLU A 94 9.73 8.14 11.72
N GLU A 95 9.35 6.87 11.57
CA GLU A 95 10.22 5.83 11.05
C GLU A 95 10.54 6.07 9.58
N THR A 96 9.58 6.55 8.78
CA THR A 96 9.83 6.95 7.39
C THR A 96 10.92 8.02 7.30
N ILE A 97 10.85 9.06 8.14
CA ILE A 97 11.87 10.11 8.22
C ILE A 97 13.23 9.51 8.59
N SER A 98 13.27 8.59 9.55
CA SER A 98 14.49 7.94 10.01
C SER A 98 15.15 7.13 8.88
N VAL A 99 14.36 6.35 8.13
CA VAL A 99 14.81 5.58 6.97
C VAL A 99 15.37 6.50 5.88
N VAL A 100 14.62 7.54 5.49
CA VAL A 100 15.05 8.48 4.43
C VAL A 100 16.32 9.22 4.86
N THR A 101 16.41 9.64 6.13
CA THR A 101 17.60 10.33 6.66
C THR A 101 18.82 9.41 6.60
N ALA A 102 18.68 8.14 6.98
CA ALA A 102 19.77 7.16 6.90
C ALA A 102 20.23 6.94 5.44
N ILE A 103 19.31 6.79 4.50
CA ILE A 103 19.63 6.66 3.07
C ILE A 103 20.44 7.86 2.58
N VAL A 104 19.98 9.08 2.87
CA VAL A 104 20.67 10.31 2.46
C VAL A 104 22.05 10.44 3.13
N ALA A 105 22.19 10.02 4.40
CA ALA A 105 23.45 10.06 5.10
C ALA A 105 24.49 9.08 4.52
N CYS A 106 24.06 7.91 4.05
CA CYS A 106 24.93 6.90 3.45
C CYS A 106 25.25 7.12 1.96
N GLN A 107 24.56 8.05 1.30
CA GLN A 107 24.84 8.44 -0.10
C GLN A 107 25.89 9.56 -0.23
N LYS A 108 26.33 10.13 0.90
CA LYS A 108 27.46 11.08 0.95
C LYS A 108 28.78 10.34 1.06
#